data_AF-A0A1U7GQR9-F1
#
_entry.id   AF-A0A1U7GQR9-F1
#
_cell.length_a   1.000
_cell.length_b   1.000
_cell.length_c   1.000
_cell.angle_alpha   90.00
_cell.angle_beta   90.00
_cell.angle_gamma   90.00
#
_symmetry.space_group_name_H-M   'P 1'
#
loop_
_entity.id
_entity.type
_entity.pdbx_description
1 polymer ?
#
loop_
_entity_poly.entity_id
_entity_poly.type
_entity_poly.pdbx_seq_one_letter_code
_entity_poly.pdbx_strand_id
1 'polypeptide(L)'
;MNQPNARSRDGNSSTPARRARPAVEGLEERLLLYATLGANWVYGSRITYSFVPDGTSVGGTPSVLYQSMNARFWESTWQVAFQRAAAIWQAVANINLVQVSDNGMAFGEYGNQQGDSRVGDIRIGAIPMGSGTLGAAFAPPQINGGTLAGDIVLNSTTPWMINANYDLQTVAIHEFGHALGMDHSAIYNAVMYSYYVGMKQSLNSDDVGGIQSIYSARPYDAWNSNGQSNGVYWNTKSLDGWRNGLNQITVPNLNITTSGQNEWFWVTIPANNTGSFTVQMQSSGLSSLSPQVYVYDSSLNLKGTAAAYGFGDTATITIPGVSSGQGFFIRLSASSGGGAGTGAFGMQVNFGSNPLTPFSPPYTVVASRAGTGGGFVAMTANAGEEPDDDLLRIGTLTAKGDALSVWPSADPTATVRAFATPAPAPGLRATLNDRQDVSASWRYGLWTSIGFLDEALSAWGLGGDDDSPAFGKRAKAQKPA
;
A
#
# COMPACT_ATOMS: atom_id res chain seq x y z
N MET A 1 -55.39 44.97 -66.24
CA MET A 1 -55.25 46.43 -66.12
C MET A 1 -55.07 46.75 -64.64
N ASN A 2 -53.96 47.41 -64.30
CA ASN A 2 -53.59 48.04 -63.02
C ASN A 2 -53.54 47.21 -61.71
N GLN A 3 -52.32 47.08 -61.17
CA GLN A 3 -52.07 47.31 -59.73
C GLN A 3 -51.98 48.84 -59.46
N PRO A 4 -51.89 49.38 -58.21
CA PRO A 4 -51.82 48.77 -56.85
C PRO A 4 -52.72 49.47 -55.78
N ASN A 5 -52.84 48.90 -54.57
CA ASN A 5 -52.42 49.57 -53.31
C ASN A 5 -52.78 48.83 -52.00
N ALA A 6 -51.73 48.66 -51.19
CA ALA A 6 -51.59 48.90 -49.76
C ALA A 6 -52.48 48.20 -48.69
N ARG A 7 -51.79 47.33 -47.95
CA ARG A 7 -51.65 47.25 -46.47
C ARG A 7 -52.91 47.06 -45.60
N SER A 8 -52.98 45.87 -45.01
CA SER A 8 -53.15 45.70 -43.56
C SER A 8 -52.54 44.34 -43.17
N ARG A 9 -51.52 44.38 -42.32
CA ARG A 9 -50.90 43.21 -41.68
C ARG A 9 -51.55 43.08 -40.31
N ASP A 10 -52.15 41.93 -40.02
CA ASP A 10 -52.26 41.37 -38.67
C ASP A 10 -52.41 39.85 -38.80
N GLY A 11 -51.29 39.18 -39.05
CA GLY A 11 -51.16 37.74 -38.98
C GLY A 11 -50.67 37.34 -37.60
N ASN A 12 -51.59 37.01 -36.70
CA ASN A 12 -51.28 36.43 -35.40
C ASN A 12 -50.93 34.93 -35.60
N SER A 13 -49.67 34.62 -35.90
CA SER A 13 -49.16 33.23 -35.84
C SER A 13 -48.39 33.02 -34.53
N SER A 14 -49.12 32.59 -33.50
CA SER A 14 -48.56 32.09 -32.24
C SER A 14 -47.83 30.78 -32.51
N THR A 15 -46.55 30.88 -32.90
CA THR A 15 -45.65 29.73 -32.89
C THR A 15 -45.31 29.50 -31.41
N PRO A 16 -45.70 28.37 -30.80
CA PRO A 16 -45.33 28.11 -29.41
C PRO A 16 -43.81 28.01 -29.35
N ALA A 17 -43.20 28.85 -28.51
CA ALA A 17 -41.77 28.78 -28.23
C ALA A 17 -41.44 27.34 -27.84
N ARG A 18 -40.54 26.68 -28.60
CA ARG A 18 -39.93 25.42 -28.19
C ARG A 18 -39.20 25.69 -26.88
N ARG A 19 -39.87 25.46 -25.75
CA ARG A 19 -39.22 25.38 -24.45
C ARG A 19 -38.28 24.18 -24.54
N ALA A 20 -36.98 24.45 -24.59
CA ALA A 20 -35.99 23.45 -24.22
C ALA A 20 -36.40 22.95 -22.83
N ARG A 21 -36.82 21.68 -22.76
CA ARG A 21 -37.00 20.96 -21.50
C ARG A 21 -35.70 20.18 -21.31
N PRO A 22 -34.69 20.74 -20.61
CA PRO A 22 -33.55 19.92 -20.21
C PRO A 22 -34.11 18.77 -19.38
N ALA A 23 -34.05 17.56 -19.93
CA ALA A 23 -34.21 16.35 -19.17
C ALA A 23 -32.83 16.07 -18.56
N VAL A 24 -32.79 15.94 -17.24
CA VAL A 24 -31.63 15.36 -16.58
C VAL A 24 -31.76 13.86 -16.82
N GLU A 25 -31.01 13.34 -17.79
CA GLU A 25 -30.72 11.91 -17.80
C GLU A 25 -29.81 11.64 -16.60
N GLY A 26 -30.25 10.75 -15.71
CA GLY A 26 -29.36 10.21 -14.68
C GLY A 26 -28.21 9.54 -15.41
N LEU A 27 -27.01 10.09 -15.29
CA LEU A 27 -25.79 9.36 -15.61
C LEU A 27 -25.83 8.05 -14.81
N GLU A 28 -25.54 6.94 -15.47
CA GLU A 28 -25.49 5.60 -14.87
C GLU A 28 -24.90 5.67 -13.46
N GLU A 29 -25.52 5.00 -12.49
CA GLU A 29 -24.97 4.88 -11.15
C GLU A 29 -23.61 4.18 -11.24
N ARG A 30 -22.54 4.98 -11.28
CA ARG A 30 -21.18 4.50 -11.08
C ARG A 30 -20.97 4.32 -9.58
N LEU A 31 -21.59 3.28 -9.03
CA LEU A 31 -21.17 2.72 -7.75
C LEU A 31 -19.73 2.23 -7.93
N LEU A 32 -18.78 3.07 -7.52
CA LEU A 32 -17.44 2.61 -7.21
C LEU A 32 -17.62 1.68 -6.01
N LEU A 33 -17.55 0.37 -6.25
CA LEU A 33 -17.77 -0.65 -5.23
C LEU A 33 -16.69 -0.62 -4.13
N TYR A 34 -15.52 -0.07 -4.46
CA TYR A 34 -14.35 0.01 -3.58
C TYR A 34 -14.14 1.42 -3.04
N ALA A 35 -13.64 1.52 -1.80
CA ALA A 35 -13.23 2.78 -1.19
C ALA A 35 -11.70 2.94 -1.20
N THR A 36 -11.23 4.13 -1.57
CA THR A 36 -9.80 4.49 -1.51
C THR A 36 -9.64 5.77 -0.72
N LEU A 37 -8.51 5.89 -0.01
CA LEU A 37 -8.21 7.08 0.78
C LEU A 37 -7.86 8.29 -0.12
N GLY A 38 -7.50 8.04 -1.39
CA GLY A 38 -6.94 9.07 -2.28
C GLY A 38 -5.47 9.38 -1.98
N ALA A 39 -4.76 8.42 -1.40
CA ALA A 39 -3.33 8.47 -1.11
C ALA A 39 -2.59 7.32 -1.79
N ASN A 40 -1.32 7.54 -2.11
CA ASN A 40 -0.47 6.55 -2.76
C ASN A 40 1.03 6.84 -2.54
N TRP A 41 1.79 5.76 -2.43
CA TRP A 41 3.24 5.78 -2.65
C TRP A 41 3.59 6.30 -4.05
N VAL A 42 4.62 7.15 -4.14
CA VAL A 42 5.04 7.77 -5.42
C VAL A 42 5.66 6.73 -6.35
N TYR A 43 6.53 5.87 -5.79
CA TYR A 43 7.21 4.83 -6.55
C TYR A 43 6.70 3.45 -6.16
N GLY A 44 5.72 2.93 -6.90
CA GLY A 44 5.27 1.54 -6.74
C GLY A 44 6.36 0.51 -7.09
N SER A 45 7.35 0.90 -7.90
CA SER A 45 8.46 0.02 -8.31
C SER A 45 9.22 -0.59 -7.13
N ARG A 46 9.21 0.05 -5.97
CA ARG A 46 9.70 -0.49 -4.69
C ARG A 46 9.13 0.31 -3.50
N ILE A 47 8.31 -0.34 -2.71
CA ILE A 47 7.84 0.11 -1.40
C ILE A 47 8.45 -0.83 -0.37
N THR A 48 9.09 -0.28 0.65
CA THR A 48 9.77 -1.06 1.68
C THR A 48 8.93 -1.17 2.93
N TYR A 49 9.09 -2.26 3.67
CA TYR A 49 8.51 -2.37 5.00
C TYR A 49 9.52 -2.95 5.99
N SER A 50 9.34 -2.65 7.26
CA SER A 50 10.27 -3.08 8.32
C SER A 50 9.55 -3.39 9.63
N PHE A 51 10.13 -4.31 10.40
CA PHE A 51 9.67 -4.62 11.77
C PHE A 51 10.48 -3.77 12.73
N VAL A 52 9.81 -2.99 13.58
CA VAL A 52 10.51 -2.09 14.50
C VAL A 52 11.03 -2.86 15.72
N PRO A 53 12.27 -2.62 16.16
CA PRO A 53 12.79 -3.20 17.39
C PRO A 53 11.93 -2.84 18.60
N ASP A 54 11.89 -3.73 19.60
CA ASP A 54 11.29 -3.41 20.89
C ASP A 54 11.95 -2.17 21.51
N GLY A 55 11.15 -1.37 22.22
CA GLY A 55 11.59 -0.10 22.81
C GLY A 55 11.48 1.11 21.87
N THR A 56 11.26 0.90 20.57
CA THR A 56 11.04 1.99 19.61
C THR A 56 9.82 2.80 20.01
N SER A 57 9.96 4.12 20.15
CA SER A 57 8.85 5.00 20.56
C SER A 57 7.78 5.10 19.46
N VAL A 58 6.56 4.71 19.80
CA VAL A 58 5.33 4.93 19.03
C VAL A 58 4.54 6.02 19.77
N GLY A 59 4.77 7.27 19.39
CA GLY A 59 4.23 8.48 20.05
C GLY A 59 4.33 8.47 21.57
N GLY A 60 5.49 8.10 22.10
CA GLY A 60 5.79 8.09 23.53
C GLY A 60 5.59 6.73 24.20
N THR A 61 4.91 5.78 23.56
CA THR A 61 4.75 4.41 24.05
C THR A 61 5.78 3.50 23.41
N PRO A 62 6.62 2.77 24.18
CA PRO A 62 7.57 1.83 23.61
C PRO A 62 6.88 0.66 22.91
N SER A 63 7.27 0.37 21.66
CA SER A 63 6.84 -0.82 20.93
C SER A 63 7.31 -2.09 21.66
N VAL A 64 6.44 -3.10 21.70
CA VAL A 64 6.71 -4.44 22.24
C VAL A 64 6.45 -5.52 21.19
N LEU A 65 6.66 -5.20 19.90
CA LEU A 65 6.38 -6.08 18.78
C LEU A 65 7.04 -7.45 18.92
N TYR A 66 8.37 -7.48 19.06
CA TYR A 66 9.12 -8.74 19.14
C TYR A 66 8.78 -9.47 20.44
N GLN A 67 8.73 -8.77 21.58
CA GLN A 67 8.36 -9.36 22.86
C GLN A 67 6.98 -10.02 22.83
N SER A 68 5.95 -9.31 22.35
CA SER A 68 4.57 -9.79 22.33
C SER A 68 4.34 -10.93 21.34
N MET A 69 4.98 -10.88 20.16
CA MET A 69 4.86 -11.92 19.15
C MET A 69 5.71 -13.15 19.49
N ASN A 70 6.95 -12.98 19.95
CA ASN A 70 7.85 -14.08 20.31
C ASN A 70 7.38 -14.84 21.56
N ALA A 71 6.56 -14.21 22.40
CA ALA A 71 5.88 -14.90 23.51
C ALA A 71 4.83 -15.93 23.03
N ARG A 72 4.38 -15.83 21.78
CA ARG A 72 3.31 -16.67 21.20
C ARG A 72 3.80 -17.58 20.08
N PHE A 73 4.74 -17.10 19.27
CA PHE A 73 5.20 -17.77 18.05
C PHE A 73 6.72 -17.71 17.92
N TRP A 74 7.29 -18.60 17.11
CA TRP A 74 8.65 -18.38 16.62
C TRP A 74 8.71 -17.14 15.75
N GLU A 75 9.84 -16.43 15.79
CA GLU A 75 9.99 -15.16 15.07
C GLU A 75 9.69 -15.30 13.57
N SER A 76 10.22 -16.35 12.96
CA SER A 76 9.97 -16.67 11.56
C SER A 76 8.50 -16.92 11.25
N THR A 77 7.73 -17.48 12.19
CA THR A 77 6.31 -17.78 11.97
C THR A 77 5.48 -16.51 11.83
N TRP A 78 5.64 -15.55 12.75
CA TRP A 78 4.85 -14.32 12.68
C TRP A 78 5.37 -13.39 11.58
N GLN A 79 6.67 -13.33 11.32
CA GLN A 79 7.21 -12.52 10.21
C GLN A 79 6.71 -13.01 8.85
N VAL A 80 6.60 -14.33 8.66
CA VAL A 80 6.03 -14.91 7.43
C VAL A 80 4.57 -14.49 7.22
N ALA A 81 3.79 -14.26 8.28
CA ALA A 81 2.42 -13.78 8.14
C ALA A 81 2.36 -12.39 7.46
N PHE A 82 3.23 -11.47 7.86
CA PHE A 82 3.35 -10.15 7.22
C PHE A 82 3.97 -10.21 5.82
N GLN A 83 4.98 -11.06 5.63
CA GLN A 83 5.58 -11.26 4.31
C GLN A 83 4.55 -11.78 3.29
N ARG A 84 3.67 -12.71 3.72
CA ARG A 84 2.54 -13.18 2.91
C ARG A 84 1.53 -12.08 2.65
N ALA A 85 1.18 -11.28 3.67
CA ALA A 85 0.28 -10.15 3.52
C ALA A 85 0.77 -9.15 2.46
N ALA A 86 2.04 -8.79 2.52
CA ALA A 86 2.69 -7.96 1.51
C ALA A 86 2.67 -8.62 0.11
N ALA A 87 3.00 -9.92 0.02
CA ALA A 87 2.99 -10.64 -1.24
C ALA A 87 1.60 -10.73 -1.91
N ILE A 88 0.53 -10.81 -1.12
CA ILE A 88 -0.85 -10.85 -1.61
C ILE A 88 -1.20 -9.55 -2.36
N TRP A 89 -0.87 -8.38 -1.79
CA TRP A 89 -1.10 -7.10 -2.46
C TRP A 89 -0.19 -6.92 -3.69
N GLN A 90 1.09 -7.30 -3.58
CA GLN A 90 2.04 -7.26 -4.71
C GLN A 90 1.57 -8.10 -5.91
N ALA A 91 0.85 -9.19 -5.67
CA ALA A 91 0.41 -10.10 -6.72
C ALA A 91 -0.65 -9.50 -7.65
N VAL A 92 -1.41 -8.49 -7.19
CA VAL A 92 -2.54 -7.94 -7.95
C VAL A 92 -2.33 -6.51 -8.43
N ALA A 93 -1.33 -5.81 -7.88
CA ALA A 93 -1.06 -4.40 -8.18
C ALA A 93 0.35 -4.17 -8.75
N ASN A 94 0.54 -3.07 -9.48
CA ASN A 94 1.85 -2.63 -9.98
C ASN A 94 2.71 -2.01 -8.85
N ILE A 95 2.96 -2.82 -7.83
CA ILE A 95 3.84 -2.49 -6.71
C ILE A 95 4.83 -3.62 -6.49
N ASN A 96 5.95 -3.35 -5.83
CA ASN A 96 6.83 -4.37 -5.26
C ASN A 96 7.08 -4.04 -3.80
N LEU A 97 6.86 -5.01 -2.92
CA LEU A 97 7.02 -4.88 -1.48
C LEU A 97 8.28 -5.63 -1.03
N VAL A 98 9.16 -4.92 -0.32
CA VAL A 98 10.49 -5.43 0.05
C VAL A 98 10.74 -5.20 1.53
N GLN A 99 11.02 -6.28 2.27
CA GLN A 99 11.41 -6.15 3.67
C GLN A 99 12.82 -5.55 3.78
N VAL A 100 13.01 -4.60 4.69
CA VAL A 100 14.31 -4.01 5.05
C VAL A 100 14.50 -4.00 6.57
N SER A 101 15.72 -3.73 7.01
CA SER A 101 16.02 -3.53 8.44
C SER A 101 15.49 -2.20 8.94
N ASP A 102 15.11 -2.14 10.21
CA ASP A 102 14.75 -0.92 10.93
C ASP A 102 15.79 -0.62 12.00
N ASN A 103 16.21 0.64 12.15
CA ASN A 103 17.21 1.04 13.13
C ASN A 103 16.63 1.47 14.50
N GLY A 104 15.31 1.40 14.68
CA GLY A 104 14.64 1.78 15.93
C GLY A 104 14.41 3.28 16.11
N MET A 105 14.48 4.07 15.02
CA MET A 105 14.07 5.48 15.03
C MET A 105 12.62 5.63 15.51
N ALA A 106 12.29 6.64 16.30
CA ALA A 106 10.90 6.83 16.74
C ALA A 106 9.93 7.04 15.55
N PHE A 107 8.66 6.67 15.74
CA PHE A 107 7.62 6.86 14.71
C PHE A 107 7.39 8.36 14.47
N GLY A 108 7.24 8.74 13.21
CA GLY A 108 7.03 10.13 12.79
C GLY A 108 8.23 11.06 12.96
N GLU A 109 9.43 10.52 13.17
CA GLU A 109 10.66 11.30 13.13
C GLU A 109 10.90 11.93 11.75
N TYR A 110 11.65 13.04 11.74
CA TYR A 110 11.93 13.72 10.47
C TYR A 110 12.74 12.82 9.52
N GLY A 111 12.25 12.66 8.30
CA GLY A 111 12.87 11.82 7.29
C GLY A 111 12.12 11.83 5.97
N ASN A 112 12.69 11.13 5.00
CA ASN A 112 12.08 10.97 3.69
C ASN A 112 10.76 10.22 3.86
N GLN A 113 9.72 10.65 3.14
CA GLN A 113 8.45 9.94 3.21
C GLN A 113 8.53 8.58 2.52
N GLN A 114 9.36 8.45 1.47
CA GLN A 114 9.67 7.18 0.82
C GLN A 114 11.19 7.08 0.58
N GLY A 115 11.75 5.89 0.70
CA GLY A 115 13.16 5.59 0.52
C GLY A 115 14.06 6.18 1.60
N ASP A 116 13.61 6.30 2.85
CA ASP A 116 14.53 6.62 3.96
C ASP A 116 15.52 5.46 4.16
N SER A 117 16.79 5.75 4.41
CA SER A 117 17.82 4.72 4.53
C SER A 117 17.86 4.06 5.92
N ARG A 118 17.15 4.65 6.90
CA ARG A 118 17.19 4.24 8.30
C ARG A 118 16.10 3.23 8.66
N VAL A 119 14.98 3.27 7.95
CA VAL A 119 13.73 2.56 8.24
C VAL A 119 13.02 2.16 6.95
N GLY A 120 12.05 1.26 7.02
CA GLY A 120 11.15 0.99 5.89
C GLY A 120 10.19 2.14 5.63
N ASP A 121 9.60 2.16 4.43
CA ASP A 121 8.53 3.10 4.08
C ASP A 121 7.28 2.84 4.93
N ILE A 122 6.97 1.57 5.17
CA ILE A 122 5.91 1.11 6.07
C ILE A 122 6.55 0.43 7.28
N ARG A 123 6.37 0.97 8.48
CA ARG A 123 6.96 0.39 9.70
C ARG A 123 5.89 -0.30 10.52
N ILE A 124 6.21 -1.49 11.03
CA ILE A 124 5.28 -2.30 11.79
C ILE A 124 5.73 -2.30 13.25
N GLY A 125 4.88 -1.81 14.15
CA GLY A 125 5.07 -1.83 15.60
C GLY A 125 3.90 -2.44 16.35
N ALA A 126 4.02 -2.58 17.67
CA ALA A 126 2.91 -3.02 18.50
C ALA A 126 2.92 -2.34 19.88
N ILE A 127 1.78 -1.81 20.30
CA ILE A 127 1.58 -1.20 21.62
C ILE A 127 0.24 -1.66 22.21
N PRO A 128 0.01 -1.50 23.52
CA PRO A 128 -1.31 -1.76 24.09
C PRO A 128 -2.34 -0.81 23.52
N MET A 129 -3.47 -1.34 23.03
CA MET A 129 -4.62 -0.56 22.56
C MET A 129 -5.92 -1.07 23.22
N GLY A 130 -7.03 -0.35 23.04
CA GLY A 130 -8.34 -0.77 23.54
C GLY A 130 -8.73 -2.17 23.02
N SER A 131 -9.51 -2.91 23.82
CA SER A 131 -9.92 -4.29 23.49
C SER A 131 -10.75 -4.42 22.21
N GLY A 132 -11.33 -3.32 21.74
CA GLY A 132 -12.07 -3.23 20.48
C GLY A 132 -11.21 -2.96 19.25
N THR A 133 -9.89 -2.75 19.38
CA THR A 133 -9.01 -2.42 18.26
C THR A 133 -7.96 -3.51 18.08
N LEU A 134 -7.82 -4.03 16.87
CA LEU A 134 -6.84 -5.09 16.56
C LEU A 134 -5.54 -4.51 16.02
N GLY A 135 -5.64 -3.48 15.19
CA GLY A 135 -4.55 -2.79 14.58
C GLY A 135 -5.05 -1.50 13.96
N ALA A 136 -4.11 -0.72 13.48
CA ALA A 136 -4.39 0.47 12.73
C ALA A 136 -3.18 0.86 11.89
N ALA A 137 -3.43 1.60 10.81
CA ALA A 137 -2.40 2.07 9.91
C ALA A 137 -2.59 3.55 9.55
N PHE A 138 -1.49 4.23 9.30
CA PHE A 138 -1.50 5.53 8.65
C PHE A 138 -1.67 5.35 7.15
N ALA A 139 -2.35 6.31 6.51
CA ALA A 139 -2.42 6.35 5.06
C ALA A 139 -1.03 6.66 4.46
N PRO A 140 -0.77 6.29 3.20
CA PRO A 140 0.42 6.76 2.52
C PRO A 140 0.36 8.27 2.25
N PRO A 141 1.43 8.86 1.68
CA PRO A 141 1.40 10.24 1.20
C PRO A 141 0.32 10.46 0.14
N GLN A 142 -0.23 11.66 -0.03
CA GLN A 142 0.05 12.90 0.71
C GLN A 142 -0.74 13.07 2.02
N ILE A 143 -1.58 12.09 2.38
CA ILE A 143 -2.49 12.19 3.53
C ILE A 143 -1.70 12.24 4.84
N ASN A 144 -0.82 11.27 5.04
CA ASN A 144 0.23 11.34 6.06
C ASN A 144 1.58 11.57 5.37
N GLY A 145 2.44 12.35 6.03
CA GLY A 145 3.71 12.80 5.47
C GLY A 145 4.90 12.35 6.32
N GLY A 146 6.09 12.47 5.75
CA GLY A 146 7.32 12.02 6.40
C GLY A 146 7.32 10.52 6.69
N THR A 147 8.08 10.12 7.70
CA THR A 147 8.32 8.70 8.03
C THR A 147 7.15 8.03 8.75
N LEU A 148 6.07 8.77 9.06
CA LEU A 148 4.86 8.22 9.67
C LEU A 148 3.91 7.60 8.62
N ALA A 149 4.08 7.97 7.35
CA ALA A 149 3.13 7.58 6.32
C ALA A 149 3.17 6.06 6.11
N GLY A 150 2.00 5.41 6.10
CA GLY A 150 1.91 3.96 5.94
C GLY A 150 2.24 3.13 7.18
N ASP A 151 2.71 3.71 8.28
CA ASP A 151 3.07 2.96 9.48
C ASP A 151 1.88 2.18 10.06
N ILE A 152 2.13 0.94 10.46
CA ILE A 152 1.17 0.00 11.02
C ILE A 152 1.49 -0.21 12.51
N VAL A 153 0.47 -0.13 13.36
CA VAL A 153 0.58 -0.45 14.78
C VAL A 153 -0.45 -1.50 15.15
N LEU A 154 0.02 -2.64 15.66
CA LEU A 154 -0.83 -3.70 16.17
C LEU A 154 -1.14 -3.52 17.65
N ASN A 155 -2.31 -4.00 18.07
CA ASN A 155 -2.62 -4.13 19.48
C ASN A 155 -1.82 -5.30 20.09
N SER A 156 -0.89 -4.98 20.99
CA SER A 156 -0.04 -5.96 21.67
C SER A 156 -0.78 -6.80 22.71
N THR A 157 -2.00 -6.41 23.10
CA THR A 157 -2.83 -7.14 24.05
C THR A 157 -3.75 -8.17 23.39
N THR A 158 -3.90 -8.12 22.06
CA THR A 158 -4.71 -9.06 21.30
C THR A 158 -4.16 -10.49 21.45
N PRO A 159 -5.01 -11.49 21.68
CA PRO A 159 -4.61 -12.88 21.70
C PRO A 159 -4.41 -13.42 20.27
N TRP A 160 -3.40 -12.89 19.58
CA TRP A 160 -3.07 -13.27 18.20
C TRP A 160 -2.95 -14.78 18.04
N MET A 161 -3.50 -15.29 16.94
CA MET A 161 -3.37 -16.68 16.50
C MET A 161 -2.86 -16.73 15.04
N ILE A 162 -2.49 -17.93 14.60
CA ILE A 162 -2.13 -18.22 13.21
C ILE A 162 -3.14 -19.22 12.67
N ASN A 163 -3.80 -18.89 11.56
CA ASN A 163 -4.85 -19.69 10.92
C ASN A 163 -6.03 -20.04 11.86
N ALA A 164 -6.39 -19.12 12.76
CA ALA A 164 -7.49 -19.28 13.70
C ALA A 164 -8.14 -17.92 14.02
N ASN A 165 -8.98 -17.82 15.06
CA ASN A 165 -9.61 -16.54 15.41
C ASN A 165 -8.54 -15.48 15.77
N TYR A 166 -8.79 -14.20 15.47
CA TYR A 166 -7.76 -13.15 15.50
C TYR A 166 -6.47 -13.56 14.77
N ASP A 167 -6.63 -14.02 13.53
CA ASP A 167 -5.53 -14.43 12.65
C ASP A 167 -4.64 -13.23 12.31
N LEU A 168 -3.35 -13.34 12.65
CA LEU A 168 -2.38 -12.28 12.42
C LEU A 168 -2.22 -11.93 10.94
N GLN A 169 -2.25 -12.94 10.04
CA GLN A 169 -2.10 -12.69 8.61
C GLN A 169 -3.31 -11.93 8.06
N THR A 170 -4.53 -12.24 8.52
CA THR A 170 -5.76 -11.53 8.13
C THR A 170 -5.68 -10.05 8.49
N VAL A 171 -5.30 -9.72 9.73
CA VAL A 171 -5.15 -8.31 10.13
C VAL A 171 -3.99 -7.65 9.40
N ALA A 172 -2.86 -8.34 9.23
CA ALA A 172 -1.74 -7.80 8.46
C ALA A 172 -2.14 -7.45 7.01
N ILE A 173 -2.96 -8.29 6.34
CA ILE A 173 -3.48 -7.98 4.99
C ILE A 173 -4.30 -6.70 5.01
N HIS A 174 -5.20 -6.57 5.99
CA HIS A 174 -6.05 -5.39 6.16
C HIS A 174 -5.22 -4.11 6.36
N GLU A 175 -4.30 -4.12 7.32
CA GLU A 175 -3.47 -2.95 7.63
C GLU A 175 -2.52 -2.58 6.48
N PHE A 176 -1.98 -3.57 5.75
CA PHE A 176 -1.23 -3.28 4.53
C PHE A 176 -2.11 -2.62 3.46
N GLY A 177 -3.40 -2.94 3.39
CA GLY A 177 -4.32 -2.24 2.49
C GLY A 177 -4.38 -0.75 2.78
N HIS A 178 -4.58 -0.37 4.05
CA HIS A 178 -4.54 1.03 4.48
C HIS A 178 -3.18 1.69 4.22
N ALA A 179 -2.08 1.01 4.55
CA ALA A 179 -0.72 1.49 4.28
C ALA A 179 -0.43 1.67 2.78
N LEU A 180 -1.22 1.03 1.92
CA LEU A 180 -1.19 1.17 0.46
C LEU A 180 -2.28 2.12 -0.08
N GLY A 181 -3.11 2.72 0.77
CA GLY A 181 -4.09 3.73 0.38
C GLY A 181 -5.52 3.23 0.18
N MET A 182 -5.80 1.97 0.52
CA MET A 182 -7.17 1.44 0.55
C MET A 182 -7.92 2.00 1.76
N ASP A 183 -9.20 2.28 1.61
CA ASP A 183 -10.09 2.60 2.73
C ASP A 183 -10.93 1.35 3.08
N HIS A 184 -11.72 1.42 4.14
CA HIS A 184 -12.62 0.34 4.51
C HIS A 184 -13.65 0.04 3.40
N SER A 185 -13.87 -1.25 3.15
CA SER A 185 -14.91 -1.73 2.24
C SER A 185 -16.21 -1.97 3.00
N ALA A 186 -17.35 -1.65 2.37
CA ALA A 186 -18.67 -2.06 2.83
C ALA A 186 -18.99 -3.53 2.51
N ILE A 187 -18.15 -4.22 1.73
CA ILE A 187 -18.35 -5.61 1.35
C ILE A 187 -17.91 -6.52 2.50
N TYR A 188 -18.87 -7.17 3.15
CA TYR A 188 -18.64 -8.08 4.27
C TYR A 188 -17.55 -9.14 4.02
N ASN A 189 -17.39 -9.60 2.78
CA ASN A 189 -16.38 -10.62 2.41
C ASN A 189 -15.02 -10.03 1.97
N ALA A 190 -14.87 -8.71 1.89
CA ALA A 190 -13.60 -8.06 1.57
C ALA A 190 -12.63 -8.13 2.76
N VAL A 191 -11.32 -8.17 2.47
CA VAL A 191 -10.31 -8.06 3.54
C VAL A 191 -10.31 -6.66 4.14
N MET A 192 -10.67 -5.64 3.35
CA MET A 192 -10.80 -4.26 3.82
C MET A 192 -12.10 -3.98 4.60
N TYR A 193 -12.93 -4.98 4.90
CA TYR A 193 -14.07 -4.78 5.80
C TYR A 193 -13.57 -4.37 7.20
N SER A 194 -14.16 -3.33 7.79
CA SER A 194 -13.67 -2.65 9.01
C SER A 194 -13.68 -3.53 10.27
N TYR A 195 -14.49 -4.58 10.29
CA TYR A 195 -14.63 -5.50 11.41
C TYR A 195 -13.96 -6.84 11.15
N TYR A 196 -13.32 -7.38 12.18
CA TYR A 196 -12.83 -8.77 12.14
C TYR A 196 -14.01 -9.73 12.28
N VAL A 197 -14.45 -10.29 11.15
CA VAL A 197 -15.58 -11.25 11.09
C VAL A 197 -15.13 -12.69 10.81
N GLY A 198 -13.84 -12.96 10.91
CA GLY A 198 -13.23 -14.26 10.63
C GLY A 198 -11.96 -14.15 9.80
N MET A 199 -11.33 -15.29 9.57
CA MET A 199 -10.08 -15.37 8.81
C MET A 199 -10.32 -15.05 7.33
N LYS A 200 -9.58 -14.09 6.79
CA LYS A 200 -9.62 -13.68 5.39
C LYS A 200 -8.19 -13.47 4.87
N GLN A 201 -7.63 -14.52 4.27
CA GLN A 201 -6.25 -14.52 3.76
C GLN A 201 -6.19 -14.40 2.23
N SER A 202 -7.26 -13.98 1.58
CA SER A 202 -7.36 -13.83 0.13
C SER A 202 -8.20 -12.60 -0.20
N LEU A 203 -7.80 -11.88 -1.26
CA LEU A 203 -8.47 -10.66 -1.67
C LEU A 203 -9.82 -10.96 -2.34
N ASN A 204 -10.82 -10.16 -2.03
CA ASN A 204 -12.07 -10.09 -2.76
C ASN A 204 -11.87 -9.31 -4.07
N SER A 205 -12.78 -9.46 -5.03
CA SER A 205 -12.79 -8.63 -6.24
C SER A 205 -12.85 -7.13 -5.94
N ASP A 206 -13.49 -6.74 -4.84
CA ASP A 206 -13.53 -5.35 -4.38
C ASP A 206 -12.14 -4.84 -3.99
N ASP A 207 -11.42 -5.61 -3.16
CA ASP A 207 -10.05 -5.30 -2.75
C ASP A 207 -9.12 -5.19 -3.97
N VAL A 208 -9.25 -6.11 -4.94
CA VAL A 208 -8.46 -6.10 -6.19
C VAL A 208 -8.79 -4.87 -7.04
N GLY A 209 -10.07 -4.54 -7.21
CA GLY A 209 -10.51 -3.37 -7.97
C GLY A 209 -10.00 -2.07 -7.36
N GLY A 210 -10.09 -1.94 -6.03
CA GLY A 210 -9.63 -0.75 -5.32
C GLY A 210 -8.12 -0.55 -5.44
N ILE A 211 -7.31 -1.59 -5.18
CA ILE A 211 -5.86 -1.42 -5.22
C ILE A 211 -5.35 -1.18 -6.65
N GLN A 212 -6.00 -1.78 -7.65
CA GLN A 212 -5.68 -1.53 -9.06
C GLN A 212 -6.13 -0.13 -9.51
N SER A 213 -7.11 0.49 -8.85
CA SER A 213 -7.45 1.89 -9.14
C SER A 213 -6.36 2.86 -8.67
N ILE A 214 -5.59 2.50 -7.64
CA ILE A 214 -4.49 3.31 -7.09
C ILE A 214 -3.22 3.07 -7.90
N TYR A 215 -2.86 1.80 -8.15
CA TYR A 215 -1.55 1.43 -8.69
C TYR A 215 -1.58 0.85 -10.10
N SER A 216 -2.76 0.60 -10.69
CA SER A 216 -2.93 -0.26 -11.87
C SER A 216 -2.60 -1.74 -11.60
N ALA A 217 -3.06 -2.61 -12.49
CA ALA A 217 -2.68 -4.02 -12.49
C ALA A 217 -1.17 -4.17 -12.78
N ARG A 218 -0.59 -5.27 -12.28
CA ARG A 218 0.81 -5.59 -12.49
C ARG A 218 1.13 -5.69 -14.00
N PRO A 219 2.12 -4.96 -14.53
CA PRO A 219 2.39 -4.92 -15.96
C PRO A 219 3.23 -6.11 -16.41
N TYR A 220 2.99 -6.59 -17.62
CA TYR A 220 3.96 -7.47 -18.30
C TYR A 220 5.25 -6.72 -18.59
N ASP A 221 6.37 -7.44 -18.59
CA ASP A 221 7.65 -6.90 -19.04
C ASP A 221 7.75 -6.87 -20.58
N ALA A 222 8.91 -6.45 -21.08
CA ALA A 222 9.17 -6.33 -22.52
C ALA A 222 9.10 -7.68 -23.26
N TRP A 223 9.21 -8.81 -22.55
CA TRP A 223 9.27 -10.16 -23.13
C TRP A 223 7.94 -10.89 -23.08
N ASN A 224 6.93 -10.26 -22.48
CA ASN A 224 5.56 -10.76 -22.35
C ASN A 224 4.51 -9.73 -22.82
N SER A 225 4.94 -8.66 -23.50
CA SER A 225 4.09 -7.60 -24.04
C SER A 225 4.17 -7.49 -25.56
N ASN A 226 3.20 -6.81 -26.19
CA ASN A 226 3.17 -6.53 -27.63
C ASN A 226 3.29 -7.77 -28.55
N GLY A 227 2.71 -8.91 -28.13
CA GLY A 227 2.78 -10.17 -28.88
C GLY A 227 4.13 -10.89 -28.81
N GLN A 228 5.08 -10.36 -28.04
CA GLN A 228 6.33 -11.01 -27.69
C GLN A 228 6.06 -11.74 -26.37
N SER A 229 5.92 -13.06 -26.38
CA SER A 229 5.88 -13.88 -25.16
C SER A 229 6.96 -14.94 -25.25
N ASN A 230 7.86 -14.97 -24.28
CA ASN A 230 8.86 -16.03 -24.14
C ASN A 230 8.39 -17.11 -23.14
N GLY A 231 7.09 -17.27 -22.93
CA GLY A 231 6.53 -18.18 -21.93
C GLY A 231 6.72 -19.68 -22.19
N VAL A 232 7.19 -20.04 -23.39
CA VAL A 232 7.34 -21.42 -23.87
C VAL A 232 8.66 -21.61 -24.60
N TYR A 233 9.25 -22.81 -24.48
CA TYR A 233 10.61 -23.07 -24.98
C TYR A 233 10.76 -22.85 -26.51
N TRP A 234 9.72 -23.14 -27.30
CA TRP A 234 9.76 -22.96 -28.76
C TRP A 234 9.67 -21.49 -29.21
N ASN A 235 9.35 -20.57 -28.30
CA ASN A 235 9.39 -19.11 -28.55
C ASN A 235 10.45 -18.41 -27.67
N THR A 236 11.47 -19.15 -27.26
CA THR A 236 12.60 -18.62 -26.48
C THR A 236 13.27 -17.44 -27.18
N LYS A 237 13.86 -16.53 -26.39
CA LYS A 237 14.60 -15.37 -26.91
C LYS A 237 16.09 -15.55 -26.66
N SER A 238 16.88 -15.46 -27.73
CA SER A 238 18.34 -15.51 -27.61
C SER A 238 18.87 -14.24 -26.95
N LEU A 239 19.70 -14.43 -25.93
CA LEU A 239 20.42 -13.36 -25.24
C LEU A 239 21.86 -13.21 -25.73
N ASP A 240 22.29 -13.95 -26.75
CA ASP A 240 23.70 -13.95 -27.19
C ASP A 240 24.19 -12.56 -27.62
N GLY A 241 23.29 -11.74 -28.21
CA GLY A 241 23.58 -10.36 -28.59
C GLY A 241 23.72 -9.38 -27.41
N TRP A 242 23.38 -9.79 -26.19
CA TRP A 242 23.44 -8.98 -24.97
C TRP A 242 24.74 -9.19 -24.18
N ARG A 243 25.64 -10.04 -24.67
CA ARG A 243 26.89 -10.36 -24.00
C ARG A 243 27.85 -9.16 -24.01
N ASN A 244 28.35 -8.78 -22.85
CA ASN A 244 29.36 -7.74 -22.70
C ASN A 244 30.80 -8.27 -22.87
N GLY A 245 31.80 -7.38 -22.80
CA GLY A 245 33.22 -7.74 -22.92
C GLY A 245 33.77 -8.61 -21.78
N LEU A 246 33.02 -8.80 -20.68
CA LEU A 246 33.38 -9.68 -19.57
C LEU A 246 32.76 -11.08 -19.72
N ASN A 247 32.14 -11.38 -20.87
CA ASN A 247 31.33 -12.59 -21.07
C ASN A 247 30.19 -12.71 -20.06
N GLN A 248 29.54 -11.60 -19.75
CA GLN A 248 28.36 -11.56 -18.90
C GLN A 248 27.15 -11.03 -19.68
N ILE A 249 25.97 -11.49 -19.31
CA ILE A 249 24.68 -11.00 -19.78
C ILE A 249 23.93 -10.49 -18.55
N THR A 250 23.31 -9.32 -18.67
CA THR A 250 22.49 -8.71 -17.63
C THR A 250 21.17 -8.28 -18.24
N VAL A 251 20.06 -8.81 -17.74
CA VAL A 251 18.69 -8.48 -18.17
C VAL A 251 17.93 -7.94 -16.95
N PRO A 252 17.84 -6.60 -16.80
CA PRO A 252 17.07 -5.98 -15.73
C PRO A 252 15.57 -5.93 -16.06
N ASN A 253 14.77 -5.49 -15.09
CA ASN A 253 13.35 -5.11 -15.28
C ASN A 253 12.47 -6.25 -15.83
N LEU A 254 12.72 -7.49 -15.40
CA LEU A 254 11.88 -8.64 -15.71
C LEU A 254 10.76 -8.78 -14.69
N ASN A 255 9.66 -9.43 -15.08
CA ASN A 255 8.49 -9.52 -14.22
C ASN A 255 7.68 -10.81 -14.35
N ILE A 256 7.58 -11.55 -13.23
CA ILE A 256 6.57 -12.59 -13.07
C ILE A 256 5.27 -11.91 -12.66
N THR A 257 4.34 -11.82 -13.61
CA THR A 257 3.06 -11.10 -13.48
C THR A 257 1.98 -11.98 -12.87
N THR A 258 1.97 -13.27 -13.21
CA THR A 258 1.01 -14.26 -12.68
C THR A 258 1.75 -15.48 -12.13
N SER A 259 1.26 -16.04 -11.03
CA SER A 259 1.81 -17.27 -10.47
C SER A 259 1.78 -18.40 -11.53
N GLY A 260 2.89 -19.11 -11.68
CA GLY A 260 3.08 -20.15 -12.70
C GLY A 260 3.54 -19.64 -14.07
N GLN A 261 3.68 -18.33 -14.28
CA GLN A 261 4.36 -17.78 -15.47
C GLN A 261 5.80 -18.30 -15.54
N ASN A 262 6.22 -18.62 -16.76
CA ASN A 262 7.60 -19.00 -17.07
C ASN A 262 8.18 -17.98 -18.03
N GLU A 263 9.49 -17.81 -18.01
CA GLU A 263 10.24 -17.08 -19.03
C GLU A 263 11.37 -17.95 -19.55
N TRP A 264 11.45 -18.09 -20.88
CA TRP A 264 12.45 -18.90 -21.55
C TRP A 264 13.42 -18.02 -22.33
N PHE A 265 14.71 -18.21 -22.04
CA PHE A 265 15.81 -17.57 -22.73
C PHE A 265 16.76 -18.61 -23.31
N TRP A 266 17.48 -18.22 -24.35
CA TRP A 266 18.50 -19.03 -25.00
C TRP A 266 19.87 -18.37 -24.89
N VAL A 267 20.89 -19.18 -24.62
CA VAL A 267 22.28 -18.75 -24.64
C VAL A 267 23.17 -19.80 -25.30
N THR A 268 24.23 -19.33 -25.96
CA THR A 268 25.26 -20.16 -26.58
C THR A 268 26.61 -19.93 -25.90
N ILE A 269 27.29 -20.99 -25.48
CA ILE A 269 28.58 -20.90 -24.79
C ILE A 269 29.64 -20.21 -25.67
N PRO A 270 30.30 -19.12 -25.21
CA PRO A 270 31.35 -18.45 -25.97
C PRO A 270 32.60 -19.31 -26.19
N ALA A 271 33.38 -18.96 -27.23
CA ALA A 271 34.64 -19.61 -27.55
C ALA A 271 35.70 -19.54 -26.45
N ASN A 272 35.71 -18.47 -25.65
CA ASN A 272 36.65 -18.24 -24.55
C ASN A 272 36.08 -18.64 -23.17
N ASN A 273 35.03 -19.47 -23.14
CA ASN A 273 34.49 -20.02 -21.90
C ASN A 273 35.46 -21.02 -21.25
N THR A 274 35.52 -21.03 -19.92
CA THR A 274 36.44 -21.86 -19.13
C THR A 274 35.85 -23.20 -18.68
N GLY A 275 34.77 -23.67 -19.32
CA GLY A 275 34.15 -24.98 -19.06
C GLY A 275 32.93 -24.97 -18.13
N SER A 276 32.43 -23.79 -17.76
CA SER A 276 31.18 -23.64 -16.97
C SER A 276 30.50 -22.31 -17.24
N PHE A 277 29.22 -22.21 -16.92
CA PHE A 277 28.53 -20.92 -16.85
C PHE A 277 27.57 -20.86 -15.66
N THR A 278 27.33 -19.67 -15.15
CA THR A 278 26.44 -19.42 -14.02
C THR A 278 25.23 -18.62 -14.47
N VAL A 279 24.05 -18.99 -13.97
CA VAL A 279 22.80 -18.24 -14.13
C VAL A 279 22.34 -17.78 -12.76
N GLN A 280 21.95 -16.52 -12.65
CA GLN A 280 21.39 -15.94 -11.44
C GLN A 280 20.06 -15.26 -11.75
N MET A 281 19.07 -15.48 -10.89
CA MET A 281 17.80 -14.78 -10.85
C MET A 281 17.67 -14.09 -9.51
N GLN A 282 17.78 -12.76 -9.50
CA GLN A 282 17.72 -11.93 -8.31
C GLN A 282 16.36 -11.25 -8.21
N SER A 283 15.66 -11.49 -7.11
CA SER A 283 14.53 -10.70 -6.65
C SER A 283 14.83 -9.93 -5.36
N SER A 284 15.93 -10.29 -4.67
CA SER A 284 16.40 -9.60 -3.47
C SER A 284 16.60 -8.11 -3.71
N GLY A 285 15.97 -7.30 -2.86
CA GLY A 285 15.94 -5.85 -2.97
C GLY A 285 15.02 -5.28 -4.05
N LEU A 286 14.41 -6.14 -4.89
CA LEU A 286 13.57 -5.75 -6.03
C LEU A 286 12.08 -6.05 -5.81
N SER A 287 11.74 -7.19 -5.21
CA SER A 287 10.37 -7.58 -4.90
C SER A 287 10.32 -8.71 -3.88
N SER A 288 9.11 -9.16 -3.51
CA SER A 288 8.94 -10.34 -2.66
C SER A 288 9.00 -11.69 -3.39
N LEU A 289 9.18 -11.71 -4.73
CA LEU A 289 9.20 -12.94 -5.54
C LEU A 289 10.16 -13.98 -4.94
N SER A 290 9.76 -15.25 -4.96
CA SER A 290 10.65 -16.36 -4.64
C SER A 290 11.19 -16.95 -5.95
N PRO A 291 12.48 -16.76 -6.30
CA PRO A 291 12.97 -17.06 -7.64
C PRO A 291 13.32 -18.55 -7.84
N GLN A 292 13.14 -19.04 -9.07
CA GLN A 292 13.56 -20.37 -9.49
C GLN A 292 14.16 -20.36 -10.90
N VAL A 293 15.27 -21.07 -11.06
CA VAL A 293 16.02 -21.21 -12.31
C VAL A 293 16.10 -22.68 -12.69
N TYR A 294 15.90 -22.97 -13.96
CA TYR A 294 16.18 -24.26 -14.59
C TYR A 294 17.06 -24.06 -15.81
N VAL A 295 17.99 -24.97 -16.03
CA VAL A 295 18.82 -24.98 -17.24
C VAL A 295 18.66 -26.31 -17.95
N TYR A 296 18.38 -26.27 -19.25
CA TYR A 296 18.24 -27.43 -20.12
C TYR A 296 19.23 -27.36 -21.27
N ASP A 297 19.69 -28.50 -21.78
CA ASP A 297 20.41 -28.54 -23.06
C ASP A 297 19.47 -28.34 -24.26
N SER A 298 20.05 -28.29 -25.46
CA SER A 298 19.31 -28.15 -26.73
C SER A 298 18.30 -29.27 -27.01
N SER A 299 18.43 -30.42 -26.35
CA SER A 299 17.49 -31.54 -26.43
C SER A 299 16.45 -31.54 -25.30
N LEU A 300 16.37 -30.43 -24.53
CA LEU A 300 15.49 -30.23 -23.38
C LEU A 300 15.76 -31.19 -22.20
N ASN A 301 16.97 -31.76 -22.10
CA ASN A 301 17.35 -32.50 -20.89
C ASN A 301 17.75 -31.51 -19.80
N LEU A 302 17.18 -31.67 -18.60
CA LEU A 302 17.52 -30.83 -17.45
C LEU A 302 18.98 -31.05 -17.04
N LYS A 303 19.76 -29.97 -16.99
CA LYS A 303 21.15 -29.95 -16.49
C LYS A 303 21.26 -29.52 -15.04
N GLY A 304 20.30 -28.74 -14.57
CA GLY A 304 20.16 -28.44 -13.15
C GLY A 304 19.09 -27.39 -12.86
N THR A 305 18.81 -27.23 -11.57
CA THR A 305 17.87 -26.24 -11.05
C THR A 305 18.39 -25.64 -9.75
N ALA A 306 18.03 -24.38 -9.49
CA ALA A 306 18.20 -23.71 -8.21
C ALA A 306 16.92 -22.95 -7.88
N ALA A 307 16.54 -22.94 -6.61
CA ALA A 307 15.39 -22.20 -6.12
C ALA A 307 15.75 -21.52 -4.81
N ALA A 308 15.14 -20.36 -4.58
CA ALA A 308 15.08 -19.75 -3.27
C ALA A 308 13.62 -19.65 -2.83
N TYR A 309 13.38 -19.85 -1.54
CA TYR A 309 12.02 -19.98 -0.99
C TYR A 309 11.61 -18.79 -0.12
N GLY A 310 12.55 -17.90 0.23
CA GLY A 310 12.27 -16.66 0.94
C GLY A 310 11.56 -15.62 0.08
N PHE A 311 11.09 -14.55 0.73
CA PHE A 311 10.45 -13.41 0.07
C PHE A 311 11.51 -12.40 -0.39
N GLY A 312 11.82 -12.37 -1.69
CA GLY A 312 12.86 -11.49 -2.23
C GLY A 312 14.26 -12.03 -2.00
N ASP A 313 14.63 -13.08 -2.72
CA ASP A 313 15.91 -13.77 -2.61
C ASP A 313 16.61 -13.89 -3.98
N THR A 314 17.71 -14.65 -4.07
CA THR A 314 18.50 -14.85 -5.27
C THR A 314 18.77 -16.34 -5.52
N ALA A 315 18.22 -16.89 -6.60
CA ALA A 315 18.53 -18.25 -7.04
C ALA A 315 19.74 -18.22 -7.97
N THR A 316 20.77 -19.02 -7.68
CA THR A 316 21.99 -19.10 -8.49
C THR A 316 22.33 -20.55 -8.81
N ILE A 317 22.64 -20.85 -10.07
CA ILE A 317 23.10 -22.17 -10.51
C ILE A 317 24.31 -22.07 -11.42
N THR A 318 25.29 -22.96 -11.23
CA THR A 318 26.44 -23.12 -12.12
C THR A 318 26.36 -24.46 -12.83
N ILE A 319 26.46 -24.44 -14.15
CA ILE A 319 26.47 -25.63 -15.00
C ILE A 319 27.92 -25.89 -15.45
N PRO A 320 28.55 -26.98 -14.96
CA PRO A 320 29.90 -27.36 -15.36
C PRO A 320 29.92 -28.20 -16.63
N GLY A 321 31.12 -28.44 -17.18
CA GLY A 321 31.34 -29.38 -18.28
C GLY A 321 30.80 -28.92 -19.62
N VAL A 322 30.67 -27.60 -19.82
CA VAL A 322 30.16 -27.04 -21.08
C VAL A 322 31.30 -26.76 -22.06
N SER A 323 31.00 -26.82 -23.34
CA SER A 323 31.95 -26.57 -24.44
C SER A 323 31.48 -25.41 -25.31
N SER A 324 32.42 -24.70 -25.91
CA SER A 324 32.15 -23.63 -26.87
C SER A 324 31.15 -24.06 -27.95
N GLY A 325 30.19 -23.20 -28.25
CA GLY A 325 29.16 -23.45 -29.27
C GLY A 325 27.98 -24.31 -28.79
N GLN A 326 28.03 -24.89 -27.59
CA GLN A 326 26.86 -25.55 -27.01
C GLN A 326 25.78 -24.52 -26.68
N GLY A 327 24.52 -24.91 -26.90
CA GLY A 327 23.36 -24.09 -26.62
C GLY A 327 22.55 -24.60 -25.44
N PHE A 328 22.01 -23.69 -24.65
CA PHE A 328 21.21 -23.99 -23.46
C PHE A 328 19.95 -23.14 -23.41
N PHE A 329 18.85 -23.76 -22.98
CA PHE A 329 17.66 -23.07 -22.55
C PHE A 329 17.75 -22.74 -21.06
N ILE A 330 17.36 -21.54 -20.71
CA ILE A 330 17.19 -21.09 -19.33
C ILE A 330 15.71 -20.82 -19.12
N ARG A 331 15.10 -21.46 -18.13
CA ARG A 331 13.73 -21.18 -17.69
C ARG A 331 13.75 -20.51 -16.33
N LEU A 332 13.08 -19.37 -16.23
CA LEU A 332 12.87 -18.63 -15.00
C LEU A 332 11.40 -18.70 -14.59
N SER A 333 11.13 -18.86 -13.31
CA SER A 333 9.78 -18.88 -12.75
C SER A 333 9.80 -18.49 -11.28
N ALA A 334 8.61 -18.33 -10.68
CA ALA A 334 8.48 -18.38 -9.24
C ALA A 334 8.71 -19.82 -8.72
N SER A 335 9.24 -19.96 -7.49
CA SER A 335 9.41 -21.26 -6.85
C SER A 335 8.08 -21.80 -6.32
N SER A 336 7.74 -23.04 -6.66
CA SER A 336 6.44 -23.66 -6.33
C SER A 336 6.19 -23.92 -4.83
N GLY A 337 7.22 -23.78 -4.00
CA GLY A 337 7.15 -23.83 -2.53
C GLY A 337 7.63 -22.56 -1.85
N GLY A 338 7.82 -21.47 -2.60
CA GLY A 338 8.29 -20.19 -2.10
C GLY A 338 7.18 -19.32 -1.52
N GLY A 339 7.60 -18.22 -0.89
CA GLY A 339 6.71 -17.24 -0.27
C GLY A 339 5.80 -16.48 -1.24
N ALA A 340 6.33 -15.98 -2.37
CA ALA A 340 5.56 -15.19 -3.33
C ALA A 340 5.71 -15.67 -4.78
N GLY A 341 4.57 -15.79 -5.47
CA GLY A 341 4.48 -16.29 -6.85
C GLY A 341 4.65 -15.24 -7.96
N THR A 342 4.82 -13.98 -7.60
CA THR A 342 4.84 -12.82 -8.52
C THR A 342 5.81 -11.78 -8.02
N GLY A 343 6.42 -11.00 -8.90
CA GLY A 343 7.31 -9.92 -8.50
C GLY A 343 8.35 -9.58 -9.56
N ALA A 344 8.99 -8.42 -9.38
CA ALA A 344 10.06 -7.96 -10.24
C ALA A 344 11.35 -8.69 -9.92
N PHE A 345 12.14 -8.95 -10.95
CA PHE A 345 13.44 -9.59 -10.82
C PHE A 345 14.40 -9.13 -11.93
N GLY A 346 15.66 -9.49 -11.77
CA GLY A 346 16.67 -9.39 -12.82
C GLY A 346 17.36 -10.73 -13.02
N MET A 347 17.82 -10.96 -14.26
CA MET A 347 18.57 -12.15 -14.64
C MET A 347 20.00 -11.79 -15.02
N GLN A 348 20.96 -12.59 -14.58
CA GLN A 348 22.34 -12.51 -15.03
C GLN A 348 22.85 -13.88 -15.49
N VAL A 349 23.71 -13.87 -16.51
CA VAL A 349 24.46 -15.06 -16.95
C VAL A 349 25.93 -14.71 -17.01
N ASN A 350 26.78 -15.58 -16.46
CA ASN A 350 28.22 -15.41 -16.45
C ASN A 350 28.90 -16.61 -17.12
N PHE A 351 29.62 -16.35 -18.21
CA PHE A 351 30.44 -17.36 -18.90
C PHE A 351 31.94 -17.16 -18.63
N GLY A 352 32.31 -16.19 -17.79
CA GLY A 352 33.69 -15.89 -17.42
C GLY A 352 33.97 -16.16 -15.94
N SER A 353 35.09 -15.63 -15.46
CA SER A 353 35.56 -15.77 -14.07
C SER A 353 35.29 -14.55 -13.19
N ASN A 354 34.89 -13.42 -13.78
CA ASN A 354 34.59 -12.20 -13.03
C ASN A 354 33.30 -12.38 -12.22
N PRO A 355 33.22 -11.89 -10.97
CA PRO A 355 32.00 -11.95 -10.17
C PRO A 355 30.82 -11.24 -10.86
N LEU A 356 29.61 -11.73 -10.62
CA LEU A 356 28.37 -11.02 -10.99
C LEU A 356 28.11 -9.89 -9.99
N THR A 357 27.86 -8.68 -10.50
CA THR A 357 27.44 -7.55 -9.67
C THR A 357 25.92 -7.60 -9.46
N PRO A 358 25.43 -7.67 -8.21
CA PRO A 358 23.99 -7.70 -7.95
C PRO A 358 23.27 -6.46 -8.52
N PHE A 359 22.02 -6.65 -8.94
CA PHE A 359 21.14 -5.54 -9.30
C PHE A 359 20.95 -4.62 -8.10
N SER A 360 21.13 -3.32 -8.32
CA SER A 360 20.81 -2.32 -7.30
C SER A 360 19.30 -2.15 -7.19
N PRO A 361 18.76 -1.95 -5.96
CA PRO A 361 17.36 -1.60 -5.78
C PRO A 361 16.97 -0.33 -6.57
N PRO A 362 15.72 -0.22 -7.07
CA PRO A 362 15.21 1.02 -7.64
C PRO A 362 15.39 2.21 -6.70
N TYR A 363 15.77 3.37 -7.25
CA TYR A 363 15.85 4.61 -6.50
C TYR A 363 14.45 5.17 -6.27
N THR A 364 14.00 5.18 -5.01
CA THR A 364 12.62 5.56 -4.63
C THR A 364 12.56 6.69 -3.61
N VAL A 365 13.63 7.47 -3.47
CA VAL A 365 13.69 8.53 -2.45
C VAL A 365 12.72 9.65 -2.78
N VAL A 366 11.83 9.95 -1.84
CA VAL A 366 10.94 11.11 -1.86
C VAL A 366 11.14 11.89 -0.58
N ALA A 367 11.57 13.15 -0.72
CA ALA A 367 11.79 14.04 0.41
C ALA A 367 10.53 14.23 1.25
N SER A 368 10.71 14.49 2.54
CA SER A 368 9.63 14.76 3.49
C SER A 368 8.70 15.87 2.98
N ARG A 369 7.39 15.66 3.15
CA ARG A 369 6.35 16.69 2.98
C ARG A 369 5.40 16.64 4.17
N ALA A 370 4.80 17.78 4.50
CA ALA A 370 3.72 17.82 5.47
C ALA A 370 2.51 17.04 4.91
N GLY A 371 1.89 16.21 5.75
CA GLY A 371 0.64 15.55 5.40
C GLY A 371 -0.50 16.56 5.27
N THR A 372 -1.55 16.20 4.54
CA THR A 372 -2.75 17.05 4.37
C THR A 372 -3.77 16.89 5.49
N GLY A 373 -3.39 16.36 6.66
CA GLY A 373 -4.26 16.17 7.82
C GLY A 373 -4.95 14.81 7.88
N GLY A 374 -4.23 13.74 7.52
CA GLY A 374 -4.72 12.36 7.61
C GLY A 374 -4.79 11.77 9.01
N GLY A 375 -5.83 10.95 9.24
CA GLY A 375 -6.02 10.19 10.48
C GLY A 375 -5.36 8.81 10.45
N PHE A 376 -5.40 8.16 11.61
CA PHE A 376 -4.98 6.77 11.82
C PHE A 376 -6.22 5.88 11.66
N VAL A 377 -6.21 4.97 10.68
CA VAL A 377 -7.39 4.15 10.33
C VAL A 377 -7.29 2.83 11.06
N ALA A 378 -8.30 2.51 11.87
CA ALA A 378 -8.25 1.36 12.79
C ALA A 378 -9.22 0.24 12.38
N MET A 379 -8.72 -1.00 12.43
CA MET A 379 -9.54 -2.20 12.35
C MET A 379 -10.12 -2.53 13.73
N THR A 380 -11.43 -2.79 13.78
CA THR A 380 -12.13 -3.10 15.02
C THR A 380 -12.37 -4.61 15.20
N ALA A 381 -12.28 -5.08 16.44
CA ALA A 381 -12.63 -6.44 16.82
C ALA A 381 -14.15 -6.61 16.78
N ASN A 382 -14.61 -7.75 16.24
CA ASN A 382 -16.01 -8.24 16.23
C ASN A 382 -17.00 -7.37 17.04
N ALA A 383 -17.66 -6.43 16.39
CA ALA A 383 -18.84 -5.80 16.95
C ALA A 383 -19.98 -6.82 16.80
N GLY A 384 -20.35 -7.49 17.90
CA GLY A 384 -21.73 -7.96 18.00
C GLY A 384 -22.60 -6.70 17.95
N GLU A 385 -23.48 -6.63 16.96
CA GLU A 385 -24.31 -5.47 16.61
C GLU A 385 -23.54 -4.34 15.88
N GLU A 386 -23.98 -4.07 14.65
CA GLU A 386 -23.73 -2.85 13.87
C GLU A 386 -23.87 -1.61 14.75
N PRO A 387 -22.84 -0.77 14.90
CA PRO A 387 -23.02 0.64 15.13
C PRO A 387 -22.97 1.36 13.77
N ASP A 388 -24.09 2.01 13.44
CA ASP A 388 -24.33 2.87 12.26
C ASP A 388 -23.30 4.01 12.08
N ASP A 389 -22.04 3.70 11.77
CA ASP A 389 -21.05 4.70 11.37
C ASP A 389 -20.73 4.59 9.87
N ASP A 390 -21.78 4.55 9.04
CA ASP A 390 -21.73 4.83 7.61
C ASP A 390 -21.43 6.33 7.38
N LEU A 391 -20.17 6.73 7.54
CA LEU A 391 -19.73 8.08 7.19
C LEU A 391 -19.72 8.25 5.66
N LEU A 392 -20.82 8.75 5.10
CA LEU A 392 -20.89 9.17 3.70
C LEU A 392 -20.17 10.50 3.48
N ARG A 393 -18.97 10.46 2.88
CA ARG A 393 -18.19 11.66 2.53
C ARG A 393 -18.67 12.28 1.21
N ILE A 394 -19.44 13.38 1.28
CA ILE A 394 -19.90 14.14 0.09
C ILE A 394 -18.90 15.24 -0.28
N GLY A 395 -17.79 14.88 -0.93
CA GLY A 395 -16.87 15.81 -1.64
C GLY A 395 -16.41 17.07 -0.88
N THR A 396 -15.93 18.07 -1.63
CA THR A 396 -15.56 19.41 -1.10
C THR A 396 -16.56 20.43 -1.66
N LEU A 397 -17.42 20.98 -0.81
CA LEU A 397 -18.40 22.02 -1.20
C LEU A 397 -17.82 23.42 -0.92
N THR A 398 -17.77 24.26 -1.96
CA THR A 398 -17.40 25.68 -1.83
C THR A 398 -18.64 26.55 -2.04
N ALA A 399 -19.11 27.24 -1.00
CA ALA A 399 -20.18 28.22 -1.10
C ALA A 399 -19.63 29.63 -0.90
N LYS A 400 -20.09 30.59 -1.71
CA LYS A 400 -19.80 32.02 -1.51
C LYS A 400 -20.98 32.69 -0.83
N GLY A 401 -20.87 32.93 0.47
CA GLY A 401 -21.60 34.00 1.14
C GLY A 401 -22.88 33.65 1.90
N ASP A 402 -23.38 32.41 1.86
CA ASP A 402 -24.53 31.98 2.68
C ASP A 402 -24.21 30.71 3.48
N ALA A 403 -24.89 30.54 4.63
CA ALA A 403 -24.76 29.35 5.47
C ALA A 403 -25.26 28.10 4.71
N LEU A 404 -24.40 27.09 4.58
CA LEU A 404 -24.79 25.79 4.05
C LEU A 404 -25.66 25.08 5.10
N SER A 405 -26.92 24.83 4.76
CA SER A 405 -27.85 24.10 5.61
C SER A 405 -28.08 22.71 5.02
N VAL A 406 -27.73 21.67 5.79
CA VAL A 406 -27.93 20.26 5.42
C VAL A 406 -28.99 19.70 6.36
N TRP A 407 -30.05 19.12 5.79
CA TRP A 407 -31.14 18.53 6.55
C TRP A 407 -31.15 17.01 6.35
N PRO A 408 -30.92 16.19 7.39
CA PRO A 408 -31.20 14.76 7.30
C PRO A 408 -32.72 14.59 7.18
N SER A 409 -33.19 14.09 6.04
CA SER A 409 -34.64 14.06 5.75
C SER A 409 -35.36 12.78 6.21
N ALA A 410 -34.64 11.80 6.76
CA ALA A 410 -35.21 10.48 7.02
C ALA A 410 -34.78 9.81 8.34
N ASP A 411 -33.75 10.32 9.03
CA ASP A 411 -33.25 9.70 10.25
C ASP A 411 -33.03 10.75 11.36
N PRO A 412 -33.73 10.66 12.51
CA PRO A 412 -33.50 11.53 13.66
C PRO A 412 -32.19 11.27 14.40
N THR A 413 -31.44 10.19 14.10
CA THR A 413 -30.13 9.91 14.70
C THR A 413 -28.93 10.40 13.88
N ALA A 414 -29.14 10.82 12.64
CA ALA A 414 -28.07 11.33 11.79
C ALA A 414 -27.45 12.64 12.34
N THR A 415 -26.13 12.64 12.55
CA THR A 415 -25.38 13.83 12.96
C THR A 415 -24.60 14.41 11.78
N VAL A 416 -24.71 15.73 11.56
CA VAL A 416 -23.98 16.43 10.49
C VAL A 416 -22.82 17.20 11.11
N ARG A 417 -21.59 16.91 10.70
CA ARG A 417 -20.39 17.69 11.04
C ARG A 417 -19.93 18.47 9.81
N ALA A 418 -19.95 19.80 9.89
CA ALA A 418 -19.43 20.68 8.86
C ALA A 418 -18.16 21.38 9.36
N PHE A 419 -17.05 21.23 8.62
CA PHE A 419 -15.81 21.96 8.88
C PHE A 419 -15.71 23.13 7.91
N ALA A 420 -15.78 24.36 8.42
CA ALA A 420 -15.51 25.56 7.64
C ALA A 420 -14.12 26.08 7.99
N THR A 421 -13.17 25.98 7.06
CA THR A 421 -11.90 26.71 7.18
C THR A 421 -12.12 28.12 6.61
N PRO A 422 -12.04 29.20 7.41
CA PRO A 422 -12.06 30.54 6.83
C PRO A 422 -10.81 30.72 5.97
N ALA A 423 -10.99 31.18 4.74
CA ALA A 423 -9.86 31.58 3.90
C ALA A 423 -9.09 32.71 4.60
N PRO A 424 -7.74 32.72 4.60
CA PRO A 424 -6.99 33.82 5.16
C PRO A 424 -7.26 35.08 4.33
N ALA A 425 -7.99 36.04 4.91
CA ALA A 425 -8.04 37.39 4.37
C ALA A 425 -6.65 38.02 4.51
N PRO A 426 -6.03 38.56 3.45
CA PRO A 426 -4.74 39.23 3.56
C PRO A 426 -4.86 40.47 4.46
N GLY A 427 -4.20 40.47 5.63
CA GLY A 427 -3.91 41.70 6.37
C GLY A 427 -4.34 41.81 7.84
N LEU A 428 -4.98 40.80 8.45
CA LEU A 428 -5.30 40.85 9.89
C LEU A 428 -4.43 39.90 10.72
N ARG A 429 -3.67 40.46 11.66
CA ARG A 429 -3.04 39.70 12.76
C ARG A 429 -4.06 39.51 13.88
N ALA A 430 -4.42 38.27 14.19
CA ALA A 430 -5.14 37.91 15.40
C ALA A 430 -4.25 37.03 16.29
N THR A 431 -4.14 37.41 17.56
CA THR A 431 -3.48 36.64 18.63
C THR A 431 -4.55 35.92 19.45
N LEU A 432 -4.33 34.63 19.75
CA LEU A 432 -5.20 33.81 20.61
C LEU A 432 -4.70 33.84 22.06
N ASN A 433 -5.62 33.99 23.02
CA ASN A 433 -5.43 33.70 24.45
C ASN A 433 -6.61 32.83 24.94
N ASP A 434 -6.28 31.90 25.83
CA ASP A 434 -6.98 30.64 26.16
C ASP A 434 -8.19 30.71 27.15
N ARG A 435 -9.07 29.72 26.98
CA ARG A 435 -9.89 28.91 27.95
C ARG A 435 -11.23 29.37 28.59
N GLN A 436 -12.24 28.53 28.29
CA GLN A 436 -13.34 27.93 29.10
C GLN A 436 -14.65 28.69 29.44
N ASP A 437 -15.77 28.15 28.90
CA ASP A 437 -17.07 27.82 29.54
C ASP A 437 -17.86 26.94 28.53
N VAL A 438 -17.83 25.59 28.59
CA VAL A 438 -18.62 24.62 29.39
C VAL A 438 -20.15 24.70 29.19
N SER A 439 -20.74 23.63 28.63
CA SER A 439 -22.15 23.30 28.88
C SER A 439 -22.25 22.48 30.17
N ALA A 440 -22.87 23.05 31.20
CA ALA A 440 -23.05 22.41 32.51
C ALA A 440 -24.45 21.77 32.63
N SER A 441 -24.55 20.62 33.31
CA SER A 441 -25.82 20.14 33.88
C SER A 441 -25.64 19.75 35.36
N TRP A 442 -26.71 19.95 36.13
CA TRP A 442 -26.71 20.11 37.59
C TRP A 442 -27.41 18.92 38.26
N ARG A 443 -26.73 18.08 39.07
CA ARG A 443 -27.39 17.15 40.03
C ARG A 443 -26.52 16.83 41.26
N TYR A 444 -27.01 17.19 42.45
CA TYR A 444 -26.68 16.68 43.80
C TYR A 444 -25.22 16.75 44.33
N GLY A 445 -24.56 17.90 44.19
CA GLY A 445 -23.82 18.48 45.32
C GLY A 445 -22.45 17.91 45.74
N LEU A 446 -21.80 17.04 44.98
CA LEU A 446 -20.40 16.64 45.22
C LEU A 446 -19.62 16.49 43.90
N TRP A 447 -18.43 17.09 43.83
CA TRP A 447 -17.46 16.85 42.77
C TRP A 447 -16.73 15.54 43.06
N THR A 448 -16.99 14.49 42.31
CA THR A 448 -16.16 13.27 42.35
C THR A 448 -15.66 12.97 40.94
N SER A 449 -14.36 13.15 40.71
CA SER A 449 -13.68 12.51 39.60
C SER A 449 -13.49 11.03 39.94
N ILE A 450 -13.90 10.14 39.03
CA ILE A 450 -13.47 8.74 39.04
C ILE A 450 -12.57 8.58 37.82
N GLY A 451 -11.28 8.43 38.08
CA GLY A 451 -10.24 8.30 37.08
C GLY A 451 -9.98 6.86 36.64
N PHE A 452 -8.93 6.74 35.84
CA PHE A 452 -8.31 5.54 35.27
C PHE A 452 -9.01 4.95 34.04
N LEU A 453 -8.87 5.62 32.88
CA LEU A 453 -8.80 4.98 31.55
C LEU A 453 -8.60 5.96 30.35
N ASP A 454 -8.25 7.24 30.57
CA ASP A 454 -8.33 8.28 29.52
C ASP A 454 -6.98 8.86 29.03
N GLU A 455 -5.84 8.37 29.53
CA GLU A 455 -4.52 8.96 29.21
C GLU A 455 -3.73 8.26 28.09
N ALA A 456 -4.21 7.13 27.55
CA ALA A 456 -3.54 6.46 26.42
C ALA A 456 -4.15 6.79 25.05
N LEU A 457 -5.39 7.30 25.00
CA LEU A 457 -6.16 7.49 23.75
C LEU A 457 -6.33 8.97 23.35
N SER A 458 -6.18 9.91 24.29
CA SER A 458 -6.25 11.35 24.02
C SER A 458 -5.04 11.91 23.26
N ALA A 459 -3.91 11.18 23.23
CA ALA A 459 -2.74 11.57 22.42
C ALA A 459 -2.90 11.27 20.91
N TRP A 460 -3.96 10.57 20.50
CA TRP A 460 -4.12 10.00 19.15
C TRP A 460 -5.46 10.31 18.48
N GLY A 461 -6.20 11.33 18.96
CA GLY A 461 -7.34 11.89 18.24
C GLY A 461 -8.66 11.11 18.33
N LEU A 462 -8.87 10.31 19.38
CA LEU A 462 -10.16 9.62 19.64
C LEU A 462 -10.80 9.99 20.98
N GLY A 463 -10.38 11.11 21.60
CA GLY A 463 -11.15 11.79 22.65
C GLY A 463 -11.95 12.93 22.01
N GLY A 464 -13.23 13.05 22.36
CA GLY A 464 -14.02 14.21 21.98
C GLY A 464 -13.38 15.51 22.47
N ASP A 465 -13.59 16.56 21.66
CA ASP A 465 -13.12 17.94 21.75
C ASP A 465 -11.76 18.24 21.10
N ASP A 466 -11.83 19.19 20.17
CA ASP A 466 -10.77 19.70 19.31
C ASP A 466 -9.52 20.10 20.10
N ASP A 467 -8.50 19.25 20.08
CA ASP A 467 -7.11 19.67 20.13
C ASP A 467 -6.30 18.76 19.19
N SER A 468 -5.69 19.36 18.17
CA SER A 468 -4.78 18.68 17.25
C SER A 468 -3.69 17.95 18.06
N PRO A 469 -3.28 16.71 17.73
CA PRO A 469 -2.15 16.09 18.39
C PRO A 469 -0.92 16.96 18.11
N ALA A 470 -0.39 17.58 19.16
CA ALA A 470 0.77 18.45 19.09
C ALA A 470 2.05 17.61 18.92
N PHE A 471 2.22 16.98 17.76
CA PHE A 471 3.52 16.52 17.29
C PHE A 471 4.36 17.77 16.99
N GLY A 472 5.16 18.23 17.96
CA GLY A 472 6.08 19.37 17.76
C GLY A 472 6.30 20.35 18.92
N LYS A 473 5.85 20.10 20.16
CA LYS A 473 6.26 20.95 21.29
C LYS A 473 7.63 20.54 21.83
N ARG A 474 8.61 21.42 21.56
CA ARG A 474 9.98 21.42 22.12
C ARG A 474 9.99 21.06 23.62
N ALA A 475 10.91 20.18 24.01
CA ALA A 475 11.39 20.12 25.38
C ALA A 475 11.83 21.53 25.81
N LYS A 476 11.29 22.03 26.93
CA LYS A 476 11.80 23.23 27.58
C LYS A 476 13.27 22.99 27.92
N ALA A 477 14.15 23.79 27.35
CA ALA A 477 15.54 23.86 27.77
C ALA A 477 15.59 24.10 29.29
N GLN A 478 16.25 23.20 30.03
CA GLN A 478 16.70 23.50 31.38
C GLN A 478 17.70 24.67 31.28
N LYS A 479 17.41 25.76 31.99
CA LYS A 479 18.40 26.83 32.19
C LYS A 479 19.57 26.24 32.99
N PRO A 480 20.83 26.56 32.63
CA PRO A 480 21.97 26.21 33.46
C PRO A 480 21.91 27.01 34.78
N ALA A 481 22.31 26.35 35.86
CA ALA A 481 22.68 27.00 37.12
C ALA A 481 24.10 27.58 37.01
#